data_AF-U6M4T5-F1
#
_entry.id   AF-U6M4T5-F1
#
_cell.length_a   1.000
_cell.length_b   1.000
_cell.length_c   1.000
_cell.angle_alpha   90.00
_cell.angle_beta   90.00
_cell.angle_gamma   90.00
#
_symmetry.space_group_name_H-M   'P 1'
#
loop_
_entity.id
_entity.type
_entity.pdbx_description
1 polymer ?
#
loop_
_entity_poly.entity_id
_entity_poly.type
_entity_poly.pdbx_seq_one_letter_code
_entity_poly.pdbx_strand_id
1 'polypeptide(L)'
;PKVELDENSEKRSKRLFGFLSSHLNKAKQQLAKEKETDFAQRHRMQEERVNMKLECARRHIAEIARIQWEEERKRDKQQLLFISKELIHKENDLMRLHLIQHYANMGNFVGTEAQPTLFWRPSLWDSHTRRLQQQTKVWIEAAEGENNSDDQEQQEQQQQQQQQQQQQQEDEDNSNAGAPHSPEDKALSDAGSDN
;
A
#
# COMPACT_ATOMS: atom_id res chain seq x y z
N PRO A 1 41.08 60.72 12.00
CA PRO A 1 42.01 61.34 11.03
C PRO A 1 41.36 61.43 9.64
N LYS A 2 40.81 62.61 9.29
CA LYS A 2 40.43 62.91 7.90
C LYS A 2 41.74 63.19 7.17
N VAL A 3 42.14 62.29 6.27
CA VAL A 3 43.27 62.53 5.38
C VAL A 3 42.81 63.63 4.44
N GLU A 4 43.31 64.86 4.63
CA GLU A 4 43.10 65.94 3.69
C GLU A 4 43.78 65.54 2.38
N LEU A 5 42.97 65.15 1.41
CA LEU A 5 43.42 64.77 0.09
C LEU A 5 43.83 66.06 -0.63
N ASP A 6 45.09 66.12 -1.09
CA ASP A 6 45.56 67.18 -1.99
C ASP A 6 44.54 67.37 -3.13
N GLU A 7 44.20 68.61 -3.50
CA GLU A 7 43.15 68.91 -4.49
C GLU A 7 43.37 68.15 -5.81
N ASN A 8 44.64 67.93 -6.17
CA ASN A 8 45.01 67.18 -7.36
C ASN A 8 44.68 65.69 -7.24
N SER A 9 44.76 65.10 -6.05
CA SER A 9 44.38 63.71 -5.79
C SER A 9 42.86 63.51 -5.80
N GLU A 10 42.06 64.49 -5.35
CA GLU A 10 40.60 64.45 -5.47
C GLU A 10 40.13 64.58 -6.92
N LYS A 11 40.78 65.44 -7.71
CA LYS A 11 40.51 65.57 -9.15
C LYS A 11 40.83 64.27 -9.88
N ARG A 12 41.92 63.60 -9.50
CA ARG A 12 42.32 62.29 -10.05
C ARG A 12 41.35 61.16 -9.65
N SER A 13 40.93 61.09 -8.39
CA SER A 13 39.99 60.06 -7.91
C SER A 13 38.61 60.21 -8.57
N LYS A 14 38.11 61.45 -8.69
CA LYS A 14 36.85 61.75 -9.42
C LYS A 14 36.93 61.33 -10.89
N ARG A 15 38.06 61.53 -11.57
CA ARG A 15 38.26 61.07 -12.96
C ARG A 15 38.27 59.56 -13.08
N LEU A 16 39.00 58.86 -12.19
CA LEU A 16 39.06 57.39 -12.19
C LEU A 16 37.68 56.79 -11.92
N PHE A 17 36.93 57.32 -10.95
CA PHE A 17 35.59 56.86 -10.62
C PHE A 17 34.58 57.17 -11.73
N GLY A 18 34.70 58.33 -12.37
CA GLY A 18 33.90 58.69 -13.55
C GLY A 18 34.16 57.76 -14.75
N PHE A 19 35.42 57.39 -14.99
CA PHE A 19 35.78 56.45 -16.05
C PHE A 19 35.26 55.03 -15.76
N LEU A 20 35.35 54.58 -14.52
CA LEU A 20 34.82 53.29 -14.09
C LEU A 20 33.29 53.24 -14.17
N SER A 21 32.60 54.30 -13.71
CA SER A 21 31.15 54.46 -13.85
C SER A 21 30.70 54.45 -15.31
N SER A 22 31.47 55.11 -16.19
CA SER A 22 31.24 55.09 -17.63
C SER A 22 31.37 53.68 -18.22
N HIS A 23 32.42 52.93 -17.86
CA HIS A 23 32.59 51.54 -18.29
C HIS A 23 31.49 50.62 -17.74
N LEU A 24 31.08 50.78 -16.49
CA LEU A 24 29.97 50.04 -15.90
C LEU A 24 28.64 50.34 -16.60
N ASN A 25 28.36 51.61 -16.91
CA ASN A 25 27.17 51.97 -17.67
C ASN A 25 27.21 51.43 -19.10
N LYS A 26 28.37 51.44 -19.75
CA LYS A 26 28.54 50.86 -21.09
C LYS A 26 28.35 49.34 -21.08
N ALA A 27 28.91 48.66 -20.10
CA ALA A 27 28.72 47.23 -19.89
C ALA A 27 27.24 46.90 -19.58
N LYS A 28 26.57 47.70 -18.74
CA LYS A 28 25.14 47.56 -18.46
C LYS A 28 24.28 47.72 -19.72
N GLN A 29 24.60 48.70 -20.57
CA GLN A 29 23.90 48.92 -21.84
C GLN A 29 24.18 47.81 -22.86
N GLN A 30 25.41 47.29 -22.94
CA GLN A 30 25.72 46.13 -23.77
C GLN A 30 24.97 44.89 -23.30
N LEU A 31 24.89 44.67 -21.99
CA LEU A 31 24.18 43.53 -21.42
C LEU A 31 22.66 43.63 -21.62
N ALA A 32 22.09 44.84 -21.58
CA ALA A 32 20.69 45.07 -21.94
C ALA A 32 20.43 44.77 -23.42
N LYS A 33 21.32 45.23 -24.31
CA LYS A 33 21.23 44.95 -25.75
C LYS A 33 21.39 43.47 -26.08
N GLU A 34 22.30 42.77 -25.43
CA GLU A 34 22.49 41.31 -25.57
C GLU A 34 21.24 40.55 -25.13
N LYS A 35 20.59 40.96 -24.02
CA LYS A 35 19.32 40.39 -23.56
C LYS A 35 18.16 40.61 -24.52
N GLU A 36 18.16 41.72 -25.26
CA GLU A 36 17.14 42.05 -26.26
C GLU A 36 17.46 41.50 -27.65
N THR A 37 18.60 40.80 -27.83
CA THR A 37 18.88 40.16 -29.11
C THR A 37 17.87 39.05 -29.41
N ASP A 38 17.48 38.96 -30.68
CA ASP A 38 16.67 37.87 -31.24
C ASP A 38 17.17 36.48 -30.83
N PHE A 39 18.50 36.32 -30.73
CA PHE A 39 19.12 35.08 -30.30
C PHE A 39 18.83 34.76 -28.83
N ALA A 40 19.01 35.73 -27.92
CA ALA A 40 18.71 35.55 -26.50
C ALA A 40 17.21 35.26 -26.25
N GLN A 41 16.32 35.90 -27.02
CA GLN A 41 14.88 35.66 -26.92
C GLN A 41 14.52 34.25 -27.40
N ARG A 42 15.08 33.78 -28.52
CA ARG A 42 14.86 32.41 -29.04
C ARG A 42 15.40 31.36 -28.07
N HIS A 43 16.59 31.58 -27.51
CA HIS A 43 17.18 30.69 -26.51
C HIS A 43 16.28 30.57 -25.27
N ARG A 44 15.80 31.70 -24.75
CA ARG A 44 14.88 31.72 -23.61
C ARG A 44 13.57 30.98 -23.90
N MET A 45 12.96 31.18 -25.06
CA MET A 45 11.75 30.45 -25.45
C MET A 45 12.00 28.94 -25.55
N GLN A 46 13.19 28.53 -26.00
CA GLN A 46 13.58 27.14 -26.09
C GLN A 46 13.81 26.52 -24.69
N GLU A 47 14.47 27.25 -23.79
CA GLU A 47 14.60 26.87 -22.38
C GLU A 47 13.24 26.74 -21.68
N GLU A 48 12.33 27.69 -21.91
CA GLU A 48 10.97 27.65 -21.35
C GLU A 48 10.20 26.42 -21.85
N ARG A 49 10.32 26.06 -23.14
CA ARG A 49 9.71 24.84 -23.68
C ARG A 49 10.32 23.57 -23.08
N VAL A 50 11.64 23.53 -22.92
CA VAL A 50 12.33 22.38 -22.31
C VAL A 50 11.92 22.25 -20.84
N ASN A 51 11.88 23.34 -20.09
CA ASN A 51 11.45 23.37 -18.70
C ASN A 51 9.99 22.91 -18.56
N MET A 52 9.10 23.35 -19.46
CA MET A 52 7.71 22.89 -19.47
C MET A 52 7.60 21.38 -19.70
N LYS A 53 8.37 20.82 -20.64
CA LYS A 53 8.42 19.38 -20.88
C LYS A 53 8.97 18.61 -19.67
N LEU A 54 10.02 19.12 -19.03
CA LEU A 54 10.59 18.55 -17.81
C LEU A 54 9.58 18.55 -16.66
N GLU A 55 8.84 19.64 -16.47
CA GLU A 55 7.81 19.74 -15.44
C GLU A 55 6.65 18.77 -15.71
N CYS A 56 6.19 18.64 -16.96
CA CYS A 56 5.20 17.62 -17.31
C CYS A 56 5.70 16.19 -17.05
N ALA A 57 6.96 15.89 -17.42
CA ALA A 57 7.55 14.58 -17.16
C ALA A 57 7.67 14.29 -15.66
N ARG A 58 8.09 15.29 -14.86
CA ARG A 58 8.17 15.18 -13.39
C ARG A 58 6.81 14.88 -12.78
N ARG A 59 5.75 15.58 -13.20
CA ARG A 59 4.39 15.32 -12.72
C ARG A 59 3.91 13.93 -13.09
N HIS A 60 4.20 13.49 -14.32
CA HIS A 60 3.82 12.15 -14.76
C HIS A 60 4.52 11.06 -13.96
N ILE A 61 5.82 11.19 -13.71
CA ILE A 61 6.58 10.27 -12.86
C ILE A 61 6.03 10.24 -11.44
N ALA A 62 5.72 11.42 -10.87
CA ALA A 62 5.15 11.51 -9.54
C ALA A 62 3.77 10.84 -9.45
N GLU A 63 2.94 11.00 -10.47
CA GLU A 63 1.62 10.36 -10.52
C GLU A 63 1.73 8.85 -10.67
N ILE A 64 2.62 8.34 -11.52
CA ILE A 64 2.88 6.90 -11.64
C ILE A 64 3.34 6.34 -10.29
N ALA A 65 4.30 6.99 -9.64
CA ALA A 65 4.81 6.54 -8.34
C ALA A 65 3.70 6.53 -7.27
N ARG A 66 2.81 7.52 -7.30
CA ARG A 66 1.66 7.57 -6.39
C ARG A 66 0.69 6.41 -6.64
N ILE A 67 0.35 6.13 -7.90
CA ILE A 67 -0.55 5.01 -8.27
C ILE A 67 0.06 3.68 -7.83
N GLN A 68 1.34 3.45 -8.15
CA GLN A 68 2.05 2.21 -7.76
C GLN A 68 2.01 2.00 -6.25
N TRP A 69 2.26 3.06 -5.48
CA TRP A 69 2.24 2.99 -4.02
C TRP A 69 0.84 2.78 -3.45
N GLU A 70 -0.19 3.37 -4.06
CA GLU A 70 -1.58 3.10 -3.68
C GLU A 70 -1.98 1.65 -3.97
N GLU A 71 -1.54 1.08 -5.10
CA GLU A 71 -1.76 -0.32 -5.43
C GLU A 71 -1.02 -1.27 -4.50
N GLU A 72 0.26 -1.04 -4.22
CA GLU A 72 1.05 -1.82 -3.26
C GLU A 72 0.37 -1.82 -1.89
N ARG A 73 -0.05 -0.64 -1.40
CA ARG A 73 -0.79 -0.56 -0.14
C ARG A 73 -2.09 -1.36 -0.16
N LYS A 74 -2.83 -1.36 -1.28
CA LYS A 74 -4.06 -2.16 -1.40
C LYS A 74 -3.74 -3.65 -1.31
N ARG A 75 -2.71 -4.11 -2.02
CA ARG A 75 -2.24 -5.50 -1.96
C ARG A 75 -1.81 -5.89 -0.54
N ASP A 76 -1.01 -5.05 0.12
CA ASP A 76 -0.54 -5.29 1.49
C ASP A 76 -1.70 -5.40 2.47
N LYS A 77 -2.70 -4.53 2.36
CA LYS A 77 -3.92 -4.60 3.19
C LYS A 77 -4.69 -5.90 2.97
N GLN A 78 -4.86 -6.30 1.71
CA GLN A 78 -5.55 -7.55 1.38
C GLN A 78 -4.78 -8.77 1.91
N GLN A 79 -3.45 -8.79 1.76
CA GLN A 79 -2.61 -9.84 2.32
C GLN A 79 -2.68 -9.89 3.84
N LEU A 80 -2.65 -8.74 4.51
CA LEU A 80 -2.76 -8.68 5.97
C LEU A 80 -4.11 -9.19 6.46
N LEU A 81 -5.21 -8.86 5.76
CA LEU A 81 -6.53 -9.39 6.07
C LEU A 81 -6.59 -10.91 5.86
N PHE A 82 -5.99 -11.42 4.79
CA PHE A 82 -5.91 -12.86 4.54
C PHE A 82 -5.15 -13.58 5.67
N ILE A 83 -3.95 -13.10 6.00
CA ILE A 83 -3.11 -13.66 7.08
C ILE A 83 -3.84 -13.60 8.43
N SER A 84 -4.53 -12.49 8.71
CA SER A 84 -5.30 -12.35 9.96
C SER A 84 -6.43 -13.37 10.06
N LYS A 85 -7.14 -13.64 8.96
CA LYS A 85 -8.20 -14.67 8.95
C LYS A 85 -7.63 -16.06 9.12
N GLU A 86 -6.52 -16.36 8.44
CA GLU A 86 -5.83 -17.64 8.56
C GLU A 86 -5.33 -17.88 9.99
N LEU A 87 -4.80 -16.83 10.64
CA LEU A 87 -4.34 -16.91 12.02
C LEU A 87 -5.48 -17.24 12.98
N ILE A 88 -6.63 -16.57 12.85
CA ILE A 88 -7.82 -16.85 13.67
C ILE A 88 -8.29 -18.29 13.45
N HIS A 89 -8.27 -18.78 12.21
CA HIS A 89 -8.64 -20.15 11.92
C HIS A 89 -7.71 -21.16 12.62
N LYS A 90 -6.40 -20.97 12.50
CA LYS A 90 -5.40 -21.83 13.16
C LYS A 90 -5.49 -21.76 14.68
N GLU A 91 -5.80 -20.59 15.25
CA GLU A 91 -6.02 -20.45 16.69
C GLU A 91 -7.24 -21.26 17.14
N ASN A 92 -8.36 -21.18 16.42
CA ASN A 92 -9.54 -21.99 16.70
C ASN A 92 -9.23 -23.50 16.57
N ASP A 93 -8.50 -23.91 15.54
CA ASP A 93 -8.09 -25.32 15.37
C ASP A 93 -7.24 -25.80 16.54
N LEU A 94 -6.29 -24.98 17.01
CA LEU A 94 -5.48 -25.29 18.18
C LEU A 94 -6.32 -25.39 19.46
N MET A 95 -7.27 -24.47 19.66
CA MET A 95 -8.20 -24.54 20.79
C MET A 95 -9.03 -25.83 20.78
N ARG A 96 -9.48 -26.26 19.60
CA ARG A 96 -10.21 -27.52 19.43
C ARG A 96 -9.35 -28.74 19.71
N LEU A 97 -8.14 -28.80 19.16
CA LEU A 97 -7.19 -29.88 19.45
C LEU A 97 -6.90 -29.97 20.95
N HIS A 98 -6.76 -28.82 21.62
CA HIS A 98 -6.58 -28.77 23.06
C HIS A 98 -7.81 -29.29 23.81
N LEU A 99 -9.03 -28.96 23.34
CA LEU A 99 -10.28 -29.44 23.92
C LEU A 99 -10.44 -30.96 23.75
N ILE A 100 -10.15 -31.51 22.57
CA ILE A 100 -10.14 -32.95 22.31
C ILE A 100 -9.12 -33.64 23.22
N GLN A 101 -7.89 -33.09 23.31
CA GLN A 101 -6.87 -33.63 24.20
C GLN A 101 -7.32 -33.58 25.67
N HIS A 102 -8.00 -32.51 26.09
CA HIS A 102 -8.55 -32.38 27.43
C HIS A 102 -9.58 -33.47 27.70
N TYR A 103 -10.56 -33.65 26.81
CA TYR A 103 -11.60 -34.66 26.97
C TYR A 103 -11.08 -36.10 26.91
N ALA A 104 -10.09 -36.38 26.04
CA ALA A 104 -9.38 -37.65 26.03
C ALA A 104 -8.74 -37.98 27.40
N ASN A 105 -8.19 -36.96 28.08
CA ASN A 105 -7.66 -37.12 29.44
C ASN A 105 -8.79 -37.30 30.49
N MET A 106 -9.94 -36.66 30.28
CA MET A 106 -11.10 -36.71 31.19
C MET A 106 -11.90 -38.03 31.11
N GLY A 107 -11.70 -38.86 30.09
CA GLY A 107 -12.38 -40.16 29.96
C GLY A 107 -12.13 -41.16 31.10
N ASN A 108 -11.13 -40.90 31.95
CA ASN A 108 -10.84 -41.70 33.15
C ASN A 108 -11.60 -41.26 34.40
N PHE A 109 -12.36 -40.16 34.32
CA PHE A 109 -13.06 -39.54 35.44
C PHE A 109 -14.58 -39.69 35.30
N VAL A 110 -15.29 -39.45 36.40
CA VAL A 110 -16.75 -39.34 36.41
C VAL A 110 -17.12 -37.88 36.19
N GLY A 111 -17.93 -37.63 35.16
CA GLY A 111 -18.48 -36.31 34.84
C GLY A 111 -19.82 -36.05 35.54
N THR A 112 -20.04 -34.81 35.96
CA THR A 112 -21.36 -34.36 36.45
C THR A 112 -22.27 -33.93 35.31
N GLU A 113 -23.57 -34.08 35.46
CA GLU A 113 -24.57 -33.61 34.48
C GLU A 113 -24.73 -32.07 34.45
N ALA A 114 -24.15 -31.35 35.42
CA ALA A 114 -24.19 -29.89 35.48
C ALA A 114 -23.29 -29.23 34.43
N GLN A 115 -23.62 -28.00 34.05
CA GLN A 115 -22.75 -27.12 33.25
C GLN A 115 -22.21 -25.98 34.12
N PRO A 116 -20.88 -25.80 34.25
CA PRO A 116 -19.82 -26.58 33.59
C PRO A 116 -19.67 -28.00 34.16
N THR A 117 -19.35 -28.96 33.30
CA THR A 117 -19.11 -30.36 33.69
C THR A 117 -17.89 -30.45 34.58
N LEU A 118 -18.07 -30.98 35.78
CA LEU A 118 -16.98 -31.23 36.72
C LEU A 118 -16.56 -32.71 36.64
N PHE A 119 -15.27 -32.93 36.52
CA PHE A 119 -14.68 -34.26 36.51
C PHE A 119 -14.08 -34.57 37.87
N TRP A 120 -14.45 -35.73 38.42
CA TRP A 120 -13.93 -36.19 39.70
C TRP A 120 -13.63 -37.69 39.66
N ARG A 121 -12.79 -38.14 40.60
CA ARG A 121 -12.40 -39.54 40.72
C ARG A 121 -12.64 -40.03 42.14
N PRO A 122 -13.37 -41.14 42.35
CA PRO A 122 -13.52 -41.74 43.67
C PRO A 122 -12.19 -42.36 44.14
N SER A 123 -11.99 -42.42 45.46
CA SER A 123 -10.83 -43.10 46.07
C SER A 123 -10.86 -44.62 45.83
N LEU A 124 -12.05 -45.22 45.82
CA LEU A 124 -12.30 -46.63 45.54
C LEU A 124 -13.37 -46.78 44.47
N TRP A 125 -13.15 -47.70 43.53
CA TRP A 125 -14.09 -47.95 42.43
C TRP A 125 -15.12 -49.02 42.81
N ASP A 126 -16.38 -48.63 42.85
CA ASP A 126 -17.53 -49.52 42.93
C ASP A 126 -18.17 -49.73 41.54
N SER A 127 -18.92 -50.82 41.38
CA SER A 127 -19.74 -51.15 40.21
C SER A 127 -20.57 -49.96 39.71
N HIS A 128 -21.20 -49.21 40.63
CA HIS A 128 -21.95 -48.00 40.33
C HIS A 128 -21.05 -46.90 39.72
N THR A 129 -19.93 -46.58 40.37
CA THR A 129 -19.00 -45.54 39.89
C THR A 129 -18.33 -45.89 38.55
N ARG A 130 -18.11 -47.18 38.26
CA ARG A 130 -17.62 -47.64 36.95
C ARG A 130 -18.67 -47.46 35.86
N ARG A 131 -19.95 -47.67 36.17
CA ARG A 131 -21.04 -47.39 35.23
C ARG A 131 -21.10 -45.90 34.89
N LEU A 132 -20.98 -45.02 35.90
CA LEU A 132 -20.93 -43.58 35.68
C LEU A 132 -19.73 -43.18 34.81
N GLN A 133 -18.56 -43.76 35.05
CA GLN A 133 -17.37 -43.54 34.21
C GLN A 133 -17.62 -43.94 32.75
N GLN A 134 -18.25 -45.10 32.51
CA GLN A 134 -18.59 -45.53 31.15
C GLN A 134 -19.58 -44.57 30.48
N GLN A 135 -20.56 -44.07 31.23
CA GLN A 135 -21.50 -43.05 30.72
C GLN A 135 -20.77 -41.75 30.36
N THR A 136 -19.83 -41.29 31.20
CA THR A 136 -18.98 -40.13 30.91
C THR A 136 -18.15 -40.34 29.64
N LYS A 137 -17.60 -41.54 29.44
CA LYS A 137 -16.82 -41.86 28.23
C LYS A 137 -17.66 -41.78 26.96
N VAL A 138 -18.86 -42.38 26.97
CA VAL A 138 -19.79 -42.31 25.83
C VAL A 138 -20.22 -40.87 25.55
N TRP A 139 -20.46 -40.09 26.60
CA TRP A 139 -20.80 -38.66 26.47
C TRP A 139 -19.65 -37.86 25.86
N ILE A 140 -18.40 -38.10 26.28
CA ILE A 140 -17.21 -37.48 25.68
C ILE A 140 -17.07 -37.86 24.21
N GLU A 141 -17.20 -39.13 23.85
CA GLU A 141 -17.11 -39.60 22.47
C GLU A 141 -18.20 -38.96 21.58
N ALA A 142 -19.42 -38.77 22.11
CA ALA A 142 -20.47 -38.05 21.41
C ALA A 142 -20.17 -36.56 21.24
N ALA A 143 -19.65 -35.90 22.28
CA ALA A 143 -19.26 -34.49 22.24
C ALA A 143 -18.07 -34.24 21.28
N GLU A 144 -17.09 -35.14 21.24
CA GLU A 144 -15.99 -35.10 20.26
C GLU A 144 -16.49 -35.29 18.82
N GLY A 145 -17.50 -36.14 18.62
CA GLY A 145 -18.15 -36.32 17.32
C GLY A 145 -18.87 -35.06 16.84
N GLU A 146 -19.65 -34.41 17.70
CA GLU A 146 -20.41 -33.19 17.37
C GLU A 146 -19.49 -32.01 17.00
N ASN A 147 -18.39 -31.82 17.75
CA ASN A 147 -17.39 -30.80 17.45
C ASN A 147 -16.69 -31.04 16.10
N ASN A 148 -16.51 -32.28 15.66
CA ASN A 148 -15.89 -32.59 14.37
C ASN A 148 -16.86 -32.35 13.18
N SER A 149 -18.17 -32.52 13.38
CA SER A 149 -19.17 -32.22 12.34
C SER A 149 -19.33 -30.73 12.09
N ASP A 150 -19.35 -29.92 13.16
CA ASP A 150 -19.42 -28.46 13.05
C ASP A 150 -18.22 -27.88 12.28
N ASP A 151 -17.07 -28.54 12.34
CA ASP A 151 -15.84 -28.16 11.64
C ASP A 151 -15.91 -28.41 10.14
N GLN A 152 -16.49 -29.54 9.73
CA GLN A 152 -16.68 -29.85 8.31
C GLN A 152 -17.63 -28.83 7.67
N GLU A 153 -18.73 -28.49 8.35
CA GLU A 153 -19.68 -27.50 7.85
C GLU A 153 -19.06 -26.10 7.75
N GLN A 154 -18.26 -25.68 8.74
CA GLN A 154 -17.58 -24.38 8.72
C GLN A 154 -16.51 -24.30 7.62
N GLN A 155 -15.76 -25.37 7.37
CA GLN A 155 -14.77 -25.43 6.29
C GLN A 155 -15.44 -25.42 4.91
N GLU A 156 -16.54 -26.14 4.72
CA GLU A 156 -17.31 -26.14 3.47
C GLU A 156 -17.92 -24.78 3.17
N GLN A 157 -18.49 -24.10 4.16
CA GLN A 157 -19.03 -22.74 4.00
C GLN A 157 -17.94 -21.72 3.64
N GLN A 158 -16.75 -21.83 4.24
CA GLN A 158 -15.62 -20.96 3.88
C GLN A 158 -15.12 -21.23 2.45
N GLN A 159 -15.03 -22.50 2.03
CA GLN A 159 -14.62 -22.83 0.65
C GLN A 159 -15.64 -22.31 -0.37
N GLN A 160 -16.93 -22.43 -0.09
CA GLN A 160 -17.99 -21.87 -0.96
C GLN A 160 -17.92 -20.35 -1.05
N GLN A 161 -17.67 -19.65 0.07
CA GLN A 161 -17.47 -18.19 0.04
C GLN A 161 -16.22 -17.76 -0.74
N GLN A 162 -15.13 -18.52 -0.66
CA GLN A 162 -13.93 -18.23 -1.44
C GLN A 162 -14.15 -18.46 -2.94
N GLN A 163 -14.87 -19.53 -3.33
CA GLN A 163 -15.22 -19.78 -4.73
C GLN A 163 -16.16 -18.70 -5.30
N GLN A 164 -17.14 -18.24 -4.53
CA GLN A 164 -18.01 -17.14 -4.96
C GLN A 164 -17.26 -15.81 -5.14
N GLN A 165 -16.28 -15.52 -4.27
CA GLN A 165 -15.43 -14.32 -4.42
C GLN A 165 -14.52 -14.40 -5.64
N GLN A 166 -14.00 -15.58 -5.99
CA GLN A 166 -13.21 -15.78 -7.20
C GLN A 166 -14.07 -15.62 -8.47
N GLN A 167 -15.28 -16.18 -8.50
CA GLN A 167 -16.20 -16.02 -9.63
C GLN A 167 -16.59 -14.54 -9.84
N GLN A 168 -16.85 -13.79 -8.77
CA GLN A 168 -17.16 -12.36 -8.88
C GLN A 168 -15.99 -11.53 -9.40
N GLN A 169 -14.75 -11.88 -9.07
CA GLN A 169 -13.55 -11.23 -9.62
C GLN A 169 -13.35 -11.57 -11.09
N GLU A 170 -13.60 -12.81 -11.50
CA GLU A 170 -13.51 -13.23 -12.91
C GLU A 170 -14.58 -12.55 -13.78
N ASP A 171 -15.81 -12.37 -13.26
CA ASP A 171 -16.89 -11.66 -13.96
C ASP A 171 -16.64 -10.14 -14.06
N GLU A 172 -16.03 -9.51 -13.05
CA GLU A 172 -15.61 -8.10 -13.10
C GLU A 172 -14.46 -7.85 -14.09
N ASP A 173 -13.47 -8.75 -14.16
CA ASP A 173 -12.35 -8.62 -15.11
C ASP A 173 -12.81 -8.87 -16.57
N ASN A 174 -13.75 -9.79 -16.79
CA ASN A 174 -14.27 -10.09 -18.12
C ASN A 174 -15.23 -9.00 -18.66
N SER A 175 -15.94 -8.31 -17.77
CA SER A 175 -16.80 -7.17 -18.15
C SER A 175 -16.02 -5.88 -18.41
N ASN A 176 -14.81 -5.73 -17.85
CA ASN A 176 -13.93 -4.58 -18.11
C ASN A 176 -13.06 -4.74 -19.37
N ALA A 177 -12.85 -5.96 -19.87
CA ALA A 177 -12.13 -6.22 -21.12
C ALA A 177 -12.96 -5.91 -22.41
N GLY A 178 -14.24 -5.57 -22.26
CA GLY A 178 -15.18 -5.35 -23.36
C GLY A 178 -15.44 -3.89 -23.77
N ALA A 179 -14.68 -2.91 -23.26
CA ALA A 179 -14.83 -1.52 -23.71
C ALA A 179 -14.12 -1.32 -25.07
N PRO A 180 -14.86 -1.06 -26.18
CA PRO A 180 -14.23 -0.80 -27.46
C PRO A 180 -13.48 0.53 -27.38
N HIS A 181 -12.20 0.51 -27.76
CA HIS A 181 -11.41 1.70 -28.01
C HIS A 181 -12.21 2.70 -28.85
N SER A 182 -12.47 3.88 -28.28
CA SER A 182 -13.08 5.00 -28.98
C SER A 182 -12.21 5.37 -30.19
N PRO A 183 -12.75 5.45 -31.42
CA PRO A 183 -12.00 5.70 -32.62
C PRO A 183 -11.82 7.22 -32.84
N GLU A 184 -11.00 7.89 -32.04
CA GLU A 184 -10.70 9.32 -32.27
C GLU A 184 -9.21 9.67 -32.49
N ASP A 185 -8.26 8.74 -32.28
CA ASP A 185 -6.83 9.07 -32.40
C ASP A 185 -6.18 8.73 -33.76
N LYS A 186 -6.96 8.60 -34.86
CA LYS A 186 -6.42 8.25 -36.19
C LYS A 186 -6.32 9.41 -37.19
N ALA A 187 -6.63 10.64 -36.78
CA ALA A 187 -6.64 11.80 -37.68
C ALA A 187 -5.54 12.79 -37.33
N LEU A 188 -4.26 12.43 -37.46
CA LEU A 188 -3.16 13.43 -37.44
C LEU A 188 -1.81 13.00 -38.07
N SER A 189 -1.72 11.84 -38.74
CA SER A 189 -0.44 11.35 -39.31
C SER A 189 -0.31 11.42 -40.83
N ASP A 190 -1.21 12.07 -41.57
CA ASP A 190 -1.17 12.08 -43.05
C ASP A 190 -1.27 13.49 -43.66
N ALA A 191 -0.39 14.39 -43.20
CA ALA A 191 -0.17 15.67 -43.86
C ALA A 191 1.31 16.06 -43.73
N GLY A 192 2.16 15.52 -44.60
CA GLY A 192 3.57 15.93 -44.61
C GLY A 192 4.50 15.11 -45.48
N SER A 193 4.15 14.87 -46.75
CA SER A 193 5.15 14.53 -47.76
C SER A 193 4.61 14.88 -49.16
N ASP A 194 4.80 16.14 -49.55
CA ASP A 194 5.07 16.53 -50.95
C ASP A 194 5.38 18.03 -51.00
N ASN A 195 6.69 18.33 -51.02
CA ASN A 195 7.34 19.40 -51.79
C ASN A 195 8.86 19.35 -51.61
#